data_AF-A0A257ZQN1-F1
#
_entry.id   AF-A0A257ZQN1-F1
#
_cell.length_a   1.000
_cell.length_b   1.000
_cell.length_c   1.000
_cell.angle_alpha   90.00
_cell.angle_beta   90.00
_cell.angle_gamma   90.00
#
_symmetry.space_group_name_H-M   'P 1'
#
loop_
_entity.id
_entity.type
_entity.pdbx_description
1 polymer ?
#
loop_
_entity_poly.entity_id
_entity_poly.type
_entity_poly.pdbx_seq_one_letter_code
_entity_poly.pdbx_strand_id
1 'polypeptide(L)'
;MVTLLHRILPHLPRRLVRDRVSISLRQAIYALADWERDVSAGRRNIDLDREGFIANLVDMTEGALAAPMSAQVRALSEMPPVAAPARSPGEGE
;
A
#
# COMPACT_ATOMS: atom_id res chain seq x y z
N MET A 1 4.83 -10.96 12.01
CA MET A 1 4.30 -10.63 10.66
C MET A 1 5.33 -9.93 9.77
N VAL A 2 5.89 -8.77 10.18
CA VAL A 2 6.89 -8.02 9.38
C VAL A 2 8.12 -8.87 8.97
N THR A 3 8.56 -9.79 9.83
CA THR A 3 9.70 -10.68 9.56
C THR A 3 9.49 -11.60 8.36
N LEU A 4 8.25 -12.06 8.12
CA LEU A 4 7.95 -12.94 6.98
C LEU A 4 7.88 -12.15 5.67
N LEU A 5 7.24 -10.97 5.71
CA LEU A 5 7.12 -10.09 4.54
C LEU A 5 8.48 -9.55 4.08
N HIS A 6 9.39 -9.26 5.02
CA HIS A 6 10.75 -8.86 4.67
C HIS A 6 11.58 -9.99 4.04
N ARG A 7 11.27 -11.28 4.32
CA ARG A 7 11.91 -12.39 3.61
C ARG A 7 11.47 -12.47 2.15
N ILE A 8 10.24 -12.06 1.84
CA ILE A 8 9.69 -12.02 0.49
C ILE A 8 10.22 -10.78 -0.27
N LEU A 9 10.46 -9.68 0.44
CA LEU A 9 10.99 -8.42 -0.10
C LEU A 9 12.34 -8.05 0.54
N PRO A 10 13.40 -8.87 0.35
CA PRO A 10 14.67 -8.71 1.08
C PRO A 10 15.45 -7.47 0.63
N HIS A 11 15.18 -6.99 -0.59
CA HIS A 11 15.83 -5.83 -1.17
C HIS A 11 15.31 -4.49 -0.63
N LEU A 12 14.25 -4.52 0.19
CA LEU A 12 13.65 -3.33 0.78
C LEU A 12 14.03 -3.18 2.27
N PRO A 13 14.34 -1.96 2.73
CA PRO A 13 14.45 -1.67 4.16
C PRO A 13 13.16 -2.07 4.90
N ARG A 14 13.30 -2.66 6.10
CA ARG A 14 12.16 -3.15 6.90
C ARG A 14 11.05 -2.12 7.11
N ARG A 15 11.42 -0.85 7.31
CA ARG A 15 10.45 0.24 7.47
C ARG A 15 9.57 0.41 6.24
N LEU A 16 10.17 0.37 5.05
CA LEU A 16 9.45 0.48 3.78
C LEU A 16 8.59 -0.75 3.49
N VAL A 17 9.02 -1.94 3.90
CA VAL A 17 8.19 -3.16 3.76
C VAL A 17 6.86 -2.98 4.50
N ARG A 18 6.90 -2.45 5.73
CA ARG A 18 5.69 -2.16 6.51
C ARG A 18 4.80 -1.13 5.81
N ASP A 19 5.39 -0.03 5.36
CA ASP A 19 4.64 1.06 4.74
C ASP A 19 3.99 0.61 3.43
N ARG A 20 4.73 -0.08 2.56
CA ARG A 20 4.21 -0.62 1.30
C ARG A 20 3.08 -1.61 1.51
N VAL A 21 3.20 -2.53 2.46
CA VAL A 21 2.12 -3.48 2.78
C VAL A 21 0.88 -2.74 3.26
N SER A 22 1.06 -1.73 4.11
CA SER A 22 -0.05 -0.92 4.62
C SER A 22 -0.74 -0.11 3.52
N ILE A 23 0.03 0.49 2.61
CA ILE A 23 -0.50 1.24 1.46
C ILE A 23 -1.23 0.30 0.49
N SER A 24 -0.61 -0.84 0.16
CA SER A 24 -1.17 -1.81 -0.79
C SER A 24 -2.49 -2.40 -0.30
N LEU A 25 -2.59 -2.72 1.00
CA LEU A 25 -3.84 -3.20 1.59
C LEU A 25 -4.95 -2.15 1.49
N ARG A 26 -4.64 -0.88 1.79
CA ARG A 26 -5.62 0.21 1.62
C ARG A 26 -6.03 0.37 0.16
N GLN A 27 -5.09 0.37 -0.78
CA GLN A 27 -5.38 0.45 -2.20
C GLN A 27 -6.30 -0.69 -2.65
N ALA A 28 -6.05 -1.92 -2.22
CA ALA A 28 -6.89 -3.07 -2.55
C ALA A 28 -8.32 -2.94 -2.01
N ILE A 29 -8.47 -2.50 -0.75
CA ILE A 29 -9.78 -2.27 -0.14
C ILE A 29 -10.56 -1.18 -0.90
N TYR A 30 -9.91 -0.04 -1.18
CA TYR A 30 -10.57 1.05 -1.88
C TYR A 30 -10.90 0.71 -3.33
N ALA A 31 -9.98 0.05 -4.05
CA ALA A 31 -10.23 -0.40 -5.42
C ALA A 31 -11.44 -1.35 -5.49
N LEU A 32 -11.51 -2.32 -4.57
CA LEU A 32 -12.65 -3.24 -4.53
C LEU A 32 -13.96 -2.51 -4.20
N ALA A 33 -13.95 -1.64 -3.18
CA ALA A 33 -15.14 -0.89 -2.80
C ALA A 33 -15.64 0.04 -3.92
N ASP A 34 -14.72 0.69 -4.64
CA ASP A 34 -15.07 1.56 -5.76
C ASP A 34 -15.60 0.76 -6.95
N TRP A 35 -15.00 -0.40 -7.26
CA TRP A 35 -15.53 -1.30 -8.29
C TRP A 35 -16.94 -1.81 -7.95
N GLU A 36 -17.18 -2.28 -6.71
CA GLU A 36 -18.50 -2.73 -6.28
C GLU A 36 -19.56 -1.61 -6.33
N ARG A 37 -19.15 -0.38 -5.99
CA ARG A 37 -20.00 0.82 -6.09
C ARG A 37 -20.34 1.16 -7.54
N ASP A 38 -19.36 1.08 -8.45
CA ASP A 38 -19.56 1.35 -9.87
C ASP A 38 -20.48 0.32 -10.52
N VAL A 39 -20.25 -0.96 -10.26
CA VAL A 39 -21.12 -2.07 -10.72
C VAL A 39 -22.55 -1.87 -10.23
N SER A 40 -22.72 -1.56 -8.95
CA SER A 40 -24.05 -1.32 -8.35
C SER A 40 -24.76 -0.10 -8.93
N ALA A 41 -24.00 0.89 -9.43
CA ALA A 41 -24.53 2.08 -10.09
C ALA A 41 -24.68 1.91 -11.62
N GLY A 42 -24.42 0.71 -12.17
CA GLY A 42 -24.46 0.45 -13.60
C GLY A 42 -23.35 1.13 -14.41
N ARG A 43 -22.30 1.64 -13.76
CA ARG A 43 -21.12 2.20 -14.43
C ARG A 43 -20.16 1.08 -14.81
N ARG A 44 -19.61 1.15 -16.03
CA ARG A 44 -18.57 0.23 -16.53
C ARG A 44 -17.30 0.99 -16.83
N ASN A 45 -16.63 1.45 -15.77
CA ASN A 45 -15.31 2.08 -15.89
C ASN A 45 -14.20 1.02 -16.06
N ILE A 46 -14.48 -0.22 -15.69
CA ILE A 46 -13.59 -1.38 -15.79
C ILE A 46 -14.40 -2.51 -16.42
N ASP A 47 -13.89 -3.10 -17.50
CA ASP A 47 -14.58 -4.13 -18.28
C ASP A 47 -14.39 -5.56 -17.75
N LEU A 48 -13.69 -5.72 -16.63
CA LEU A 48 -13.50 -7.01 -15.97
C LEU A 48 -14.73 -7.38 -15.14
N ASP A 49 -15.11 -8.65 -15.21
CA ASP A 49 -16.04 -9.23 -14.24
C ASP A 49 -15.39 -9.33 -12.84
N ARG A 50 -16.15 -9.81 -11.85
CA ARG A 50 -15.67 -9.86 -10.47
C ARG A 50 -14.38 -10.67 -10.32
N GLU A 51 -14.33 -11.84 -10.96
CA GLU A 51 -13.19 -12.75 -10.84
C GLU A 51 -11.96 -12.16 -11.53
N GLY A 52 -12.13 -11.63 -12.74
CA GLY A 52 -11.06 -10.95 -13.47
C GLY A 52 -10.57 -9.70 -12.74
N PHE A 53 -11.46 -8.92 -12.13
CA PHE A 53 -11.08 -7.75 -11.34
C PHE A 53 -10.24 -8.14 -10.13
N ILE A 54 -10.66 -9.17 -9.38
CA ILE A 54 -9.91 -9.64 -8.19
C ILE A 54 -8.55 -10.19 -8.61
N ALA A 55 -8.49 -11.01 -9.66
CA ALA A 55 -7.23 -11.56 -10.17
C ALA A 55 -6.26 -10.44 -10.57
N ASN A 56 -6.73 -9.48 -11.38
CA ASN A 56 -5.91 -8.35 -11.80
C ASN A 56 -5.51 -7.45 -10.61
N LEU A 57 -6.36 -7.30 -9.60
CA LEU A 57 -6.04 -6.55 -8.38
C LEU A 57 -4.91 -7.21 -7.58
N VAL A 58 -4.88 -8.55 -7.51
CA VAL A 58 -3.80 -9.31 -6.88
C VAL A 58 -2.50 -9.12 -7.65
N ASP A 59 -2.52 -9.27 -8.98
CA ASP A 59 -1.33 -9.08 -9.84
C ASP A 59 -0.74 -7.67 -9.69
N MET A 60 -1.59 -6.65 -9.71
CA MET A 60 -1.19 -5.26 -9.51
C MET A 60 -0.60 -5.04 -8.11
N THR A 61 -1.18 -5.67 -7.09
CA THR A 61 -0.70 -5.57 -5.70
C THR A 61 0.66 -6.23 -5.54
N GLU A 62 0.87 -7.40 -6.13
CA GLU A 62 2.17 -8.08 -6.17
C GLU A 62 3.22 -7.20 -6.86
N GLY A 63 2.91 -6.68 -8.04
CA GLY A 63 3.80 -5.78 -8.78
C GLY A 63 4.17 -4.53 -7.99
N ALA A 64 3.20 -3.90 -7.30
CA ALA A 64 3.44 -2.74 -6.45
C ALA A 64 4.35 -3.05 -5.25
N LEU A 65 4.16 -4.21 -4.61
CA LEU A 65 4.99 -4.65 -3.50
C LEU A 65 6.43 -4.97 -3.94
N ALA A 66 6.59 -5.64 -5.09
CA ALA A 66 7.87 -6.04 -5.65
C ALA A 66 8.62 -4.91 -6.38
N ALA A 67 7.98 -3.77 -6.62
CA ALA A 67 8.56 -2.67 -7.37
C ALA A 67 9.92 -2.21 -6.81
N PRO A 68 10.94 -1.98 -7.66
CA PRO A 68 12.24 -1.50 -7.17
C PRO A 68 12.11 -0.14 -6.48
N MET A 69 13.03 0.16 -5.55
CA MET A 69 13.11 1.51 -4.97
C MET A 69 13.65 2.49 -6.00
N SER A 70 12.94 3.62 -6.19
CA SER A 70 13.49 4.76 -6.93
C SER A 70 14.66 5.39 -6.16
N ALA A 71 15.46 6.20 -6.87
CA ALA A 71 16.57 6.94 -6.26
C ALA A 71 16.08 7.88 -5.13
N GLN A 72 14.91 8.49 -5.31
CA GLN A 72 14.30 9.39 -4.33
C GLN A 72 13.90 8.64 -3.05
N VAL A 73 13.25 7.48 -3.19
CA VAL A 73 12.84 6.64 -2.06
C VAL A 73 14.07 6.10 -1.31
N ARG A 74 15.14 5.76 -2.05
CA ARG A 74 16.41 5.34 -1.46
C ARG A 74 17.04 6.44 -0.62
N ALA A 75 17.16 7.66 -1.15
CA ALA A 75 17.69 8.81 -0.40
C ALA A 75 16.90 9.09 0.89
N LEU A 76 15.57 9.07 0.83
CA LEU A 76 14.70 9.23 2.01
C LEU A 76 14.83 8.06 3.01
N SER A 77 15.22 6.87 2.53
CA SER A 77 15.42 5.68 3.38
C SER A 77 16.75 5.69 4.13
N GLU A 78 17.69 6.53 3.72
CA GLU A 78 18.99 6.73 4.36
C GLU A 78 18.95 7.88 5.37
N MET A 79 17.97 8.80 5.23
CA MET A 79 17.74 9.87 6.20
C MET A 79 17.21 9.31 7.53
N PRO A 80 17.63 9.90 8.68
CA PRO A 80 17.07 9.56 9.98
C PRO A 80 15.57 9.87 10.00
N PRO A 81 14.76 9.11 10.77
CA PRO A 81 13.33 9.34 10.84
C PRO A 81 13.06 10.77 11.29
N VAL A 82 12.16 11.47 10.58
CA VAL A 82 11.65 12.76 11.03
C VAL A 82 11.10 12.57 12.44
N ALA A 83 11.63 13.33 13.40
CA ALA A 83 11.14 13.31 14.77
C ALA A 83 9.63 13.57 14.75
N ALA A 84 8.87 12.75 15.47
CA ALA A 84 7.44 12.98 15.61
C ALA A 84 7.22 14.42 16.11
N PRO A 85 6.24 15.16 15.55
CA PRO A 85 5.92 16.48 16.08
C PRO A 85 5.65 16.34 17.57
N ALA A 86 6.25 17.23 18.37
CA ALA A 86 6.04 17.25 19.81
C ALA A 86 4.54 17.31 20.08
N ARG A 87 4.00 16.37 20.86
CA ARG A 87 2.61 16.46 21.32
C ARG A 87 2.46 17.81 22.04
N SER A 88 1.53 18.64 21.58
CA SER A 88 1.16 19.85 22.30
C SER A 88 0.77 19.47 23.72
N PRO A 89 1.35 20.10 24.76
CA PRO A 89 0.93 19.86 26.13
C PRO A 89 -0.43 20.54 26.32
N GLY A 90 -1.53 19.79 26.22
CA GLY A 90 -2.87 20.37 26.35
C GLY A 90 -4.08 19.46 26.18
N GLU A 91 -3.94 18.14 26.12
CA GLU A 91 -5.11 17.23 26.13
C GLU A 91 -4.99 16.26 27.30
N GLY A 92 -5.22 16.82 28.49
CA GLY A 92 -5.36 16.11 29.74
C GLY A 92 -6.27 16.97 30.62
N GLU A 93 -7.57 16.83 30.39
CA GLU A 93 -8.62 17.26 31.32
C GLU A 93 -9.26 15.99 31.89
#